data_AF-A0A964KEI4-F1
#
_entry.id   AF-A0A964KEI4-F1
#
_cell.length_a   1.000
_cell.length_b   1.000
_cell.length_c   1.000
_cell.angle_alpha   90.00
_cell.angle_beta   90.00
_cell.angle_gamma   90.00
#
_symmetry.space_group_name_H-M   'P 1'
#
loop_
_entity.id
_entity.type
_entity.pdbx_description
1 polymer ?
#
loop_
_entity_poly.entity_id
_entity_poly.type
_entity_poly.pdbx_seq_one_letter_code
_entity_poly.pdbx_strand_id
1 'polypeptide(L)'
;MDAALERAYYRLGGYEQSLERLARHTVKVMLTFSLLARGELVVATMPDYVARIGMLRDLNNQYLKMPANDFADWLVHELTRAGAIRIEHGMIRPRAAA
;
A
#
# COMPACT_ATOMS: atom_id res chain seq x y z
N MET A 1 37.77 -13.67 -1.02
CA MET A 1 36.75 -13.17 -0.07
C MET A 1 35.53 -12.62 -0.80
N ASP A 2 35.70 -12.06 -2.00
CA ASP A 2 34.62 -11.38 -2.74
C ASP A 2 33.44 -12.28 -3.12
N ALA A 3 33.68 -13.51 -3.59
CA ALA A 3 32.60 -14.42 -3.98
C ALA A 3 31.66 -14.83 -2.83
N ALA A 4 32.11 -14.75 -1.58
CA ALA A 4 31.28 -15.03 -0.41
C ALA A 4 30.37 -13.85 -0.06
N LEU A 5 30.90 -12.63 -0.17
CA LEU A 5 30.16 -11.38 -0.01
C LEU A 5 29.11 -11.20 -1.11
N GLU A 6 29.49 -11.45 -2.36
CA GLU A 6 28.60 -11.33 -3.53
C GLU A 6 27.37 -12.25 -3.42
N ARG A 7 27.56 -13.51 -2.97
CA ARG A 7 26.46 -14.43 -2.67
C ARG A 7 25.58 -13.96 -1.51
N ALA A 8 26.16 -13.37 -0.49
CA ALA A 8 25.40 -12.80 0.63
C ALA A 8 24.55 -11.61 0.18
N TYR A 9 25.09 -10.71 -0.64
CA TYR A 9 24.36 -9.59 -1.23
C TYR A 9 23.27 -10.03 -2.20
N TYR A 10 23.53 -11.04 -3.04
CA TYR A 10 22.52 -11.60 -3.94
C TYR A 10 21.33 -12.18 -3.17
N ARG A 11 21.61 -12.94 -2.11
CA ARG A 11 20.57 -13.49 -1.23
C ARG A 11 19.79 -12.39 -0.52
N LEU A 12 20.49 -11.33 -0.06
CA LEU A 12 19.86 -10.17 0.58
C LEU A 12 18.94 -9.42 -0.40
N GLY A 13 19.36 -9.21 -1.65
CA GLY A 13 18.54 -8.55 -2.68
C GLY A 13 17.25 -9.30 -3.00
N GLY A 14 17.26 -10.64 -2.99
CA GLY A 14 16.03 -11.45 -3.10
C GLY A 14 15.08 -11.29 -1.91
N TYR A 15 15.62 -11.12 -0.70
CA TYR A 15 14.84 -10.85 0.52
C TYR A 15 14.29 -9.42 0.55
N GLU A 16 15.05 -8.41 0.11
CA GLU A 16 14.58 -7.02 0.01
C GLU A 16 13.40 -6.89 -0.97
N GLN A 17 13.45 -7.61 -2.10
CA GLN A 17 12.32 -7.71 -3.02
C GLN A 17 11.09 -8.37 -2.38
N SER A 18 11.30 -9.24 -1.37
CA SER A 18 10.21 -9.86 -0.62
C SER A 18 9.61 -8.88 0.40
N LEU A 19 10.43 -8.03 1.02
CA LEU A 19 9.98 -7.01 1.97
C LEU A 19 9.19 -5.89 1.31
N GLU A 20 9.63 -5.39 0.15
CA GLU A 20 8.86 -4.37 -0.59
C GLU A 20 7.51 -4.93 -1.05
N ARG A 21 7.49 -6.17 -1.57
CA ARG A 21 6.24 -6.86 -1.94
C ARG A 21 5.32 -7.04 -0.73
N LEU A 22 5.89 -7.42 0.41
CA LEU A 22 5.15 -7.55 1.66
C LEU A 22 4.57 -6.20 2.09
N ALA A 23 5.37 -5.13 2.10
CA ALA A 23 4.90 -3.79 2.43
C ALA A 23 3.75 -3.35 1.51
N ARG A 24 3.89 -3.54 0.19
CA ARG A 24 2.83 -3.26 -0.80
C ARG A 24 1.56 -4.09 -0.56
N HIS A 25 1.70 -5.35 -0.16
CA HIS A 25 0.55 -6.17 0.20
C HIS A 25 -0.11 -5.68 1.50
N THR A 26 0.68 -5.42 2.54
CA THR A 26 0.21 -4.97 3.85
C THR A 26 -0.57 -3.66 3.75
N VAL A 27 -0.06 -2.64 3.06
CA VAL A 27 -0.78 -1.36 2.92
C VAL A 27 -2.12 -1.53 2.18
N LYS A 28 -2.19 -2.42 1.19
CA LYS A 28 -3.44 -2.78 0.50
C LYS A 28 -4.44 -3.44 1.44
N VAL A 29 -4.00 -4.45 2.18
CA VAL A 29 -4.84 -5.14 3.17
C VAL A 29 -5.35 -4.17 4.23
N MET A 30 -4.49 -3.33 4.78
CA MET A 30 -4.86 -2.34 5.81
C MET A 30 -5.95 -1.40 5.34
N LEU A 31 -5.84 -0.85 4.12
CA LEU A 31 -6.87 0.06 3.60
C LEU A 31 -8.18 -0.69 3.31
N THR A 32 -8.13 -1.89 2.73
CA THR A 32 -9.32 -2.72 2.49
C THR A 32 -10.08 -2.98 3.79
N PHE A 33 -9.40 -3.46 4.85
CA PHE A 33 -10.05 -3.70 6.14
C PHE A 33 -10.56 -2.42 6.80
N SER A 34 -9.82 -1.32 6.67
CA SER A 34 -10.28 -0.01 7.16
C SER A 34 -11.58 0.42 6.48
N LEU A 35 -11.71 0.21 5.17
CA LEU A 35 -12.91 0.53 4.40
C LEU A 35 -14.07 -0.42 4.71
N LEU A 36 -13.80 -1.71 4.96
CA LEU A 36 -14.84 -2.64 5.43
C LEU A 36 -15.42 -2.21 6.77
N ALA A 37 -14.58 -1.70 7.69
CA ALA A 37 -15.03 -1.22 8.99
C ALA A 37 -15.74 0.14 8.92
N ARG A 38 -15.29 1.05 8.04
CA ARG A 38 -15.82 2.43 7.93
C ARG A 38 -16.99 2.56 6.97
N GLY A 39 -17.12 1.66 6.00
CA GLY A 39 -18.08 1.72 4.90
C GLY A 39 -17.65 2.63 3.75
N GLU A 40 -17.06 3.80 4.02
CA GLU A 40 -16.63 4.72 2.95
C GLU A 40 -15.53 5.70 3.36
N LEU A 41 -14.91 6.34 2.37
CA LEU A 41 -13.94 7.42 2.54
C LEU A 41 -13.95 8.38 1.35
N VAL A 42 -13.80 9.68 1.58
CA VAL A 42 -13.74 10.69 0.51
C VAL A 42 -12.39 10.58 -0.21
N VAL A 43 -12.39 10.42 -1.54
CA VAL A 43 -11.17 10.25 -2.35
C VAL A 43 -10.17 11.38 -2.10
N ALA A 44 -10.64 12.64 -2.08
CA ALA A 44 -9.81 13.82 -1.88
C ALA A 44 -9.07 13.83 -0.52
N THR A 45 -9.53 13.05 0.47
CA THR A 45 -8.90 12.95 1.79
C THR A 45 -7.84 11.85 1.86
N MET A 46 -7.61 11.09 0.78
CA MET A 46 -6.67 9.97 0.77
C MET A 46 -5.22 10.37 1.10
N PRO A 47 -4.66 11.48 0.55
CA PRO A 47 -3.30 11.90 0.90
C PRO A 47 -3.15 12.14 2.41
N ASP A 48 -4.09 12.87 3.02
CA ASP A 48 -4.10 13.11 4.46
C ASP A 48 -4.32 11.82 5.25
N TYR A 49 -5.17 10.93 4.75
CA TYR A 49 -5.44 9.63 5.36
C TYR A 49 -4.16 8.79 5.46
N VAL A 50 -3.43 8.61 4.35
CA VAL A 50 -2.22 7.77 4.34
C VAL A 50 -1.07 8.40 5.14
N ALA A 51 -1.01 9.74 5.22
CA ALA A 51 -0.04 10.44 6.06
C ALA A 51 -0.36 10.35 7.56
N ARG A 52 -1.64 10.32 7.92
CA ARG A 52 -2.12 10.28 9.32
C ARG A 52 -2.00 8.90 9.96
N ILE A 53 -2.22 7.82 9.19
CA ILE A 53 -2.13 6.46 9.72
C ILE A 53 -0.66 6.04 9.82
N GLY A 54 -0.13 5.99 11.05
CA GLY A 54 1.29 5.73 11.32
C GLY A 54 1.87 4.55 10.53
N MET A 55 1.21 3.39 10.54
CA MET A 55 1.69 2.21 9.80
C MET A 55 1.75 2.43 8.28
N LEU A 56 0.77 3.12 7.67
CA LEU A 56 0.78 3.39 6.23
C LEU A 56 1.91 4.37 5.87
N ARG A 57 2.06 5.43 6.67
CA ARG A 57 3.14 6.41 6.54
C ARG A 57 4.51 5.75 6.68
N ASP A 58 4.70 4.94 7.70
CA ASP A 58 6.00 4.36 8.04
C ASP A 58 6.40 3.30 6.98
N LEU A 59 5.47 2.46 6.54
CA LEU A 59 5.71 1.52 5.43
C LEU A 59 5.99 2.22 4.11
N ASN A 60 5.29 3.33 3.81
CA ASN A 60 5.57 4.13 2.64
C ASN A 60 6.99 4.71 2.71
N ASN A 61 7.34 5.39 3.80
CA ASN A 61 8.65 6.01 3.97
C ASN A 61 9.80 5.00 3.90
N GLN A 62 9.61 3.81 4.47
CA GLN A 62 10.66 2.80 4.53
C GLN A 62 10.83 2.03 3.22
N TYR A 63 9.73 1.67 2.55
CA TYR A 63 9.76 0.72 1.43
C TYR A 63 9.31 1.30 0.08
N LEU A 64 8.20 2.05 0.03
CA LEU A 64 7.62 2.50 -1.24
C LEU A 64 8.18 3.84 -1.72
N LYS A 65 8.59 4.70 -0.77
CA LYS A 65 9.25 6.00 -0.95
C LYS A 65 8.52 6.93 -1.93
N MET A 66 7.20 6.89 -1.91
CA MET A 66 6.35 7.73 -2.76
C MET A 66 5.94 9.01 -2.00
N PRO A 67 5.81 10.16 -2.69
CA PRO A 67 5.08 11.31 -2.17
C PRO A 67 3.67 10.90 -1.71
N ALA A 68 3.10 11.59 -0.71
CA ALA A 68 1.81 11.20 -0.13
C ALA A 68 0.66 11.14 -1.17
N ASN A 69 0.66 12.08 -2.13
CA ASN A 69 -0.31 12.08 -3.24
C ASN A 69 -0.13 10.86 -4.14
N ASP A 70 1.10 10.61 -4.60
CA ASP A 70 1.41 9.47 -5.46
C ASP A 70 1.11 8.13 -4.76
N PHE A 71 1.39 8.04 -3.45
CA PHE A 71 1.08 6.85 -2.66
C PHE A 71 -0.42 6.63 -2.52
N ALA A 72 -1.18 7.70 -2.24
CA ALA A 72 -2.63 7.65 -2.19
C ALA A 72 -3.22 7.19 -3.53
N ASP A 73 -2.80 7.81 -4.64
CA ASP A 73 -3.28 7.49 -5.98
C ASP A 73 -2.92 6.05 -6.38
N TRP A 74 -1.68 5.63 -6.12
CA TRP A 74 -1.23 4.26 -6.37
C TRP A 74 -2.08 3.24 -5.59
N LEU A 75 -2.35 3.51 -4.31
CA LEU A 75 -3.06 2.59 -3.44
C LEU A 75 -4.53 2.47 -3.86
N VAL A 76 -5.18 3.59 -4.20
CA VAL A 76 -6.55 3.60 -4.74
C VAL A 76 -6.62 2.86 -6.08
N HIS A 77 -5.68 3.11 -6.98
CA HIS A 77 -5.61 2.44 -8.27
C HIS A 77 -5.46 0.92 -8.11
N GLU A 78 -4.53 0.47 -7.27
CA GLU A 78 -4.28 -0.95 -7.02
C GLU A 78 -5.50 -1.67 -6.43
N LEU A 79 -6.18 -1.07 -5.46
CA LEU A 79 -7.36 -1.67 -4.87
C LEU A 79 -8.56 -1.67 -5.81
N THR A 80 -8.68 -0.66 -6.67
CA THR A 80 -9.71 -0.61 -7.72
C THR A 80 -9.47 -1.72 -8.75
N ARG A 81 -8.22 -1.86 -9.22
CA ARG A 81 -7.80 -2.91 -10.16
C ARG A 81 -7.98 -4.31 -9.58
N ALA A 82 -7.72 -4.49 -8.28
CA ALA A 82 -7.93 -5.75 -7.57
C ALA A 82 -9.42 -6.05 -7.28
N GLY A 83 -10.34 -5.13 -7.60
CA GLY A 83 -11.76 -5.30 -7.33
C GLY A 83 -12.15 -5.20 -5.84
N ALA A 84 -11.24 -4.73 -4.98
CA ALA A 84 -11.51 -4.58 -3.54
C ALA A 84 -12.37 -3.35 -3.24
N ILE A 85 -12.28 -2.31 -4.08
CA ILE A 85 -13.01 -1.06 -3.91
C ILE A 85 -13.71 -0.62 -5.20
N ARG A 86 -14.58 0.37 -5.06
CA ARG A 86 -15.19 1.15 -6.14
C ARG A 86 -15.18 2.62 -5.77
N ILE A 87 -15.09 3.49 -6.77
CA ILE A 87 -15.18 4.95 -6.59
C ILE A 87 -16.51 5.40 -7.17
N GLU A 88 -17.34 6.04 -6.36
CA GLU A 88 -18.64 6.58 -6.77
C GLU A 88 -18.87 7.94 -6.14
N HIS A 89 -19.15 8.96 -6.96
CA HIS A 89 -19.42 10.33 -6.51
C HIS A 89 -18.31 10.89 -5.59
N GLY A 90 -17.04 10.59 -5.90
CA GLY A 90 -15.90 11.02 -5.09
C GLY A 90 -15.70 10.22 -3.80
N MET A 91 -16.43 9.12 -3.60
CA MET A 91 -16.33 8.25 -2.43
C MET A 91 -15.73 6.90 -2.80
N ILE A 92 -14.74 6.48 -2.02
CA ILE A 92 -14.18 5.13 -2.01
C ILE A 92 -15.07 4.27 -1.15
N ARG A 93 -15.57 3.16 -1.70
CA ARG A 93 -16.37 2.16 -0.99
C ARG A 93 -15.80 0.76 -1.19
N PRO A 94 -15.88 -0.13 -0.19
CA PRO A 94 -15.54 -1.54 -0.40
C PRO A 94 -16.53 -2.13 -1.40
N ARG A 95 -16.05 -3.03 -2.26
CA ARG A 95 -16.97 -3.95 -2.94
C ARG A 95 -17.35 -5.02 -1.92
N ALA A 96 -18.64 -5.23 -1.69
CA ALA A 96 -19.08 -6.36 -0.89
C ALA A 96 -18.53 -7.65 -1.53
N ALA A 97 -18.02 -8.57 -0.70
CA ALA A 97 -17.75 -9.93 -1.16
C ALA A 97 -19.10 -10.51 -1.63
N ALA A 98 -19.24 -10.71 -2.94
CA ALA A 98 -20.37 -11.42 -3.52
C ALA A 98 -20.25 -12.92 -3.22
#